data_AF-A0A7Y4TQH1-F1
#
_entry.id   AF-A0A7Y4TQH1-F1
#
_cell.length_a   1.000
_cell.length_b   1.000
_cell.length_c   1.000
_cell.angle_alpha   90.00
_cell.angle_beta   90.00
_cell.angle_gamma   90.00
#
_symmetry.space_group_name_H-M   'P 1'
#
loop_
_entity.id
_entity.type
_entity.pdbx_description
1 polymer ?
#
loop_
_entity_poly.entity_id
_entity_poly.type
_entity_poly.pdbx_seq_one_letter_code
_entity_poly.pdbx_strand_id
1 'polypeptide(L)' 'TYFDETTLKITIESSGDADAGGEIEVKYSGRSLRSLSATKLTLDGQDVALRF' A
#
# COMPACT_ATOMS: atom_id res chain seq x y z
N THR A 1 13.78 -0.65 -21.51
CA THR A 1 12.44 -0.29 -21.02
C THR A 1 12.62 0.80 -19.99
N TYR A 2 12.24 2.04 -20.29
CA TYR A 2 12.25 3.11 -19.29
C TYR A 2 10.96 2.98 -18.49
N PHE A 3 11.07 2.63 -17.20
CA PHE A 3 9.96 2.74 -16.25
C PHE A 3 10.02 4.17 -15.70
N ASP A 4 9.14 5.03 -16.21
CA ASP A 4 8.92 6.40 -15.74
C ASP A 4 7.99 6.45 -14.52
N GLU A 5 7.25 5.37 -14.25
CA GLU A 5 6.45 5.24 -13.05
C GLU A 5 7.31 4.83 -11.85
N THR A 6 7.52 5.80 -10.95
CA THR A 6 8.21 5.67 -9.66
C THR A 6 7.26 5.30 -8.51
N THR A 7 5.98 5.09 -8.80
CA THR A 7 4.92 4.91 -7.81
C THR A 7 4.05 3.70 -8.16
N LEU A 8 3.91 2.77 -7.22
CA LEU A 8 2.95 1.66 -7.28
C LEU A 8 1.85 1.93 -6.25
N LYS A 9 0.59 1.80 -6.68
CA LYS A 9 -0.60 1.86 -5.81
C LYS A 9 -1.17 0.47 -5.65
N ILE A 10 -1.40 0.06 -4.40
CA ILE A 10 -2.00 -1.21 -4.04
C ILE A 10 -3.30 -0.89 -3.31
N THR A 11 -4.43 -1.21 -3.93
CA THR A 11 -5.74 -1.15 -3.28
C THR A 11 -5.95 -2.42 -2.46
N ILE A 12 -6.35 -2.27 -1.20
CA ILE A 12 -6.75 -3.37 -0.34
C ILE A 12 -8.27 -3.40 -0.32
N GLU A 13 -8.81 -4.55 -0.73
CA GLU A 13 -10.24 -4.82 -0.76
C GLU A 13 -10.54 -6.02 0.16
N SER A 14 -11.70 -5.98 0.82
CA SER A 14 -12.14 -7.08 1.67
C SER A 14 -12.38 -8.34 0.82
N SER A 15 -11.93 -9.50 1.34
CA SER A 15 -12.10 -10.80 0.70
C SER A 15 -13.15 -11.69 1.38
N GLY A 16 -14.00 -11.11 2.24
CA GLY A 16 -15.08 -11.84 2.95
C GLY A 16 -14.67 -12.49 4.28
N ASP A 17 -13.39 -12.88 4.43
CA ASP A 17 -12.85 -13.44 5.69
C ASP A 17 -12.22 -12.38 6.61
N ALA A 18 -11.77 -11.26 6.03
CA ALA A 18 -11.24 -10.11 6.76
C ALA A 18 -11.91 -8.83 6.24
N ASP A 19 -12.32 -7.96 7.15
CA ASP A 19 -12.80 -6.61 6.81
C ASP A 19 -11.59 -5.69 6.66
N ALA A 20 -10.88 -5.85 5.54
CA ALA A 20 -9.68 -5.10 5.21
C ALA A 20 -9.98 -4.03 4.15
N GLY A 21 -9.34 -2.87 4.30
CA GLY A 21 -9.52 -1.75 3.37
C GLY A 21 -8.33 -0.80 3.38
N GLY A 22 -8.19 -0.03 2.30
CA GLY A 22 -7.23 1.09 2.23
C GLY A 22 -6.41 1.09 0.94
N GLU A 23 -5.48 2.05 0.86
CA GLU A 23 -4.52 2.15 -0.24
C GLU A 23 -3.10 2.20 0.32
N ILE A 24 -2.19 1.44 -0.28
CA ILE A 24 -0.75 1.53 -0.04
C ILE A 24 -0.08 2.14 -1.26
N GLU A 25 0.67 3.21 -1.03
CA GLU A 25 1.52 3.84 -2.03
C GLU A 25 2.98 3.46 -1.78
N VAL A 26 3.60 2.88 -2.79
CA VAL A 26 5.01 2.47 -2.79
C VAL A 26 5.77 3.37 -3.77
N LYS A 27 6.74 4.13 -3.27
CA LYS A 27 7.65 4.90 -4.13
C LYS A 27 8.98 4.20 -4.24
N TYR A 28 9.45 3.98 -5.46
CA TYR A 28 10.72 3.32 -5.74
C TYR A 28 11.52 4.05 -6.82
N SER A 29 12.82 3.77 -6.85
CA SER A 29 13.75 4.31 -7.83
C SER A 29 14.79 3.24 -8.14
N GLY A 30 14.80 2.74 -9.38
CA GLY A 30 15.63 1.60 -9.75
C GLY A 30 15.30 0.36 -8.91
N ARG A 31 16.27 -0.12 -8.11
CA ARG A 31 16.12 -1.26 -7.20
C ARG A 31 15.96 -0.86 -5.72
N SER A 32 15.73 0.43 -5.45
CA SER A 32 15.64 0.96 -4.09
C SER A 32 14.23 1.42 -3.77
N LEU A 33 13.69 0.96 -2.63
CA LEU A 33 12.51 1.53 -2.02
C LEU A 33 12.84 2.92 -1.48
N ARG A 34 12.01 3.92 -1.79
CA ARG A 34 12.17 5.31 -1.33
C ARG A 34 11.22 5.62 -0.18
N SER A 35 9.95 5.27 -0.33
CA SER A 35 8.96 5.44 0.71
C SER A 35 7.84 4.42 0.55
N LEU A 36 7.18 4.14 1.67
CA LEU A 36 5.99 3.32 1.71
C LEU A 36 5.03 4.00 2.68
N SER A 37 3.81 4.30 2.21
CA SER A 37 2.79 4.99 3.00
C SER A 37 1.43 4.35 2.77
N ALA A 38 0.59 4.35 3.79
CA ALA A 38 -0.76 3.83 3.70
C ALA A 38 -1.79 4.92 4.00
N THR A 39 -2.92 4.87 3.31
CA THR A 39 -4.07 5.76 3.50
C THR A 39 -5.27 4.93 3.89
N LYS A 40 -5.88 5.24 5.05
CA LYS A 40 -7.10 4.57 5.57
C LYS A 40 -6.95 3.05 5.62
N LEU A 41 -5.81 2.58 6.10
CA LEU A 41 -5.53 1.15 6.23
C LEU A 41 -6.27 0.59 7.43
N THR A 42 -7.24 -0.28 7.17
CA THR A 42 -8.07 -0.91 8.20
C THR A 42 -8.00 -2.42 8.12
N LEU A 43 -8.08 -3.08 9.28
CA LEU A 43 -8.26 -4.51 9.41
C LEU A 43 -9.28 -4.79 10.51
N ASP A 44 -10.33 -5.52 10.19
CA ASP A 44 -11.46 -5.82 11.09
C ASP A 44 -12.06 -4.57 11.73
N GLY A 45 -12.22 -3.52 10.92
CA GLY A 45 -12.74 -2.22 11.33
C GLY A 45 -11.79 -1.36 12.19
N GLN A 46 -10.56 -1.80 12.41
CA GLN A 46 -9.56 -1.07 13.20
C GLN A 46 -8.50 -0.44 12.30
N ASP A 47 -8.12 0.80 12.59
CA ASP A 47 -6.99 1.45 11.93
C ASP A 47 -5.69 0.72 12.28
N VAL A 48 -4.91 0.37 11.25
CA VAL A 48 -3.62 -0.28 11.42
C VAL A 48 -2.50 0.54 10.76
N ALA A 49 -1.31 0.42 11.33
CA ALA A 49 -0.13 1.08 10.80
C ALA A 49 0.69 0.10 9.94
N LEU A 50 1.26 0.64 8.86
CA LEU A 50 2.24 -0.07 8.07
C LEU A 50 3.65 0.15 8.64
N ARG A 51 4.46 -0.91 8.74
CA ARG A 51 5.84 -0.83 9.25
C ARG A 51 6.76 -1.64 8.34
N PHE A 52 7.87 -1.05 7.93
CA PHE A 52 8.85 -1.61 7.00
C PHE A 52 10.27 -1.19 7.38
#